data_AF-R5ZYS0-F1
#
_entry.id   AF-R5ZYS0-F1
#
_cell.length_a   1.000
_cell.length_b   1.000
_cell.length_c   1.000
_cell.angle_alpha   90.00
_cell.angle_beta   90.00
_cell.angle_gamma   90.00
#
_symmetry.space_group_name_H-M   'P 1'
#
loop_
_entity.id
_entity.type
_entity.pdbx_description
1 polymer ?
#
loop_
_entity_poly.entity_id
_entity_poly.type
_entity_poly.pdbx_seq_one_letter_code
_entity_poly.pdbx_strand_id
1 'polypeptide(L)'
;MKQQFVILLLALLSALPASAQQALVMKRSQTPLLYPEFREAKILQPFGRFVTAKANIFLKDGSLVYLDDKTGKVMRAYVSNIIGVNFGDSVRYLKVDSVMARVVAEKNYNYLLCNTHVNMSLYREETDGTRGMDFFDMPDSGVFLNLDSQKRNDDNGIPLTDTYYFSIKGTIIKANESEFKKFVSKDQMQAFKVLKENRFWSWKDAESLKMLLDFLPQ
;
A
#
# COMPACT_ATOMS: atom_id res chain seq x y z
N MET A 1 50.07 22.86 22.32
CA MET A 1 49.64 22.78 20.91
C MET A 1 49.00 21.44 20.52
N LYS A 2 49.53 20.28 20.95
CA LYS A 2 48.96 18.95 20.59
C LYS A 2 47.55 18.67 21.18
N GLN A 3 47.26 19.11 22.40
CA GLN A 3 45.95 18.86 23.04
C GLN A 3 44.80 19.70 22.47
N GLN A 4 45.07 20.92 22.01
CA GLN A 4 44.04 21.79 21.41
C GLN A 4 43.58 21.30 20.03
N PHE A 5 44.49 20.66 19.27
CA PHE A 5 44.15 20.02 17.99
C PHE A 5 43.26 18.78 18.17
N VAL A 6 43.46 18.00 19.24
CA VAL A 6 42.65 16.80 19.53
C VAL A 6 41.22 17.19 19.93
N ILE A 7 41.05 18.27 20.69
CA ILE A 7 39.73 18.77 21.09
C ILE A 7 38.96 19.31 19.87
N LEU A 8 39.65 19.99 18.95
CA LEU A 8 39.04 20.47 17.71
C LEU A 8 38.62 19.31 16.78
N LEU A 9 39.42 18.23 16.72
CA LEU A 9 39.07 17.03 15.95
C LEU A 9 37.85 16.29 16.53
N LEU A 10 37.75 16.19 17.86
CA LEU A 10 36.59 15.59 18.53
C LEU A 10 35.31 16.41 18.35
N ALA A 11 35.42 17.74 18.28
CA ALA A 11 34.28 18.64 18.04
C ALA A 11 33.79 18.62 16.58
N LEU A 12 34.64 18.26 15.61
CA LEU A 12 34.21 18.04 14.21
C LEU A 12 33.56 16.67 13.99
N LEU A 13 33.90 15.66 14.80
CA LEU A 13 33.31 14.31 14.72
C LEU A 13 31.87 14.23 15.27
N SER A 14 31.45 15.19 16.11
CA SER A 14 30.06 15.30 16.59
C SER A 14 29.11 16.01 15.63
N ALA A 15 29.63 16.57 14.52
CA ALA A 15 28.84 17.18 13.45
C ALA A 15 28.57 16.22 12.28
N LEU A 16 28.80 14.91 12.45
CA LEU A 16 28.24 13.92 11.55
C LEU A 16 26.72 13.99 11.68
N PRO A 17 25.96 14.20 10.59
CA PRO A 17 24.51 14.09 10.66
C PRO A 17 24.23 12.68 11.17
N ALA A 18 23.60 12.60 12.35
CA ALA A 18 22.91 11.42 12.78
C ALA A 18 21.95 11.09 11.64
N SER A 19 22.38 10.17 10.77
CA SER A 19 21.50 9.58 9.78
C SER A 19 20.53 8.80 10.64
N ALA A 20 19.44 9.47 11.02
CA ALA A 20 18.26 8.81 11.51
C ALA A 20 18.03 7.69 10.51
N GLN A 21 18.29 6.45 10.93
CA GLN A 21 17.78 5.30 10.22
C GLN A 21 16.33 5.68 9.97
N GLN A 22 15.95 5.82 8.69
CA GLN A 22 14.57 5.91 8.31
C GLN A 22 13.98 4.56 8.71
N ALA A 23 13.73 4.38 10.01
CA ALA A 23 12.89 3.36 10.54
C ALA A 23 11.57 3.70 9.85
N LEU A 24 11.27 2.95 8.80
CA LEU A 24 9.95 2.86 8.22
C LEU A 24 9.01 2.79 9.41
N VAL A 25 8.33 3.90 9.72
CA VAL A 25 7.36 3.93 10.79
C VAL A 25 6.39 2.83 10.43
N MET A 26 6.41 1.75 11.20
CA MET A 26 5.60 0.59 10.89
C MET A 26 4.15 1.06 10.91
N LYS A 27 3.52 1.06 9.74
CA LYS A 27 2.12 1.39 9.62
C LYS A 27 1.35 0.33 10.38
N ARG A 28 0.48 0.74 11.30
CA ARG A 28 -0.32 -0.19 12.08
C ARG A 28 -1.80 0.18 12.00
N SER A 29 -2.66 -0.82 12.02
CA SER A 29 -4.12 -0.64 12.11
C SER A 29 -4.65 -1.26 13.38
N GLN A 30 -5.71 -0.69 13.95
CA GLN A 30 -6.42 -1.32 15.07
C GLN A 30 -7.56 -2.23 14.60
N THR A 31 -7.87 -2.22 13.30
CA THR A 31 -8.97 -2.97 12.69
C THR A 31 -8.49 -3.78 11.49
N PRO A 32 -9.13 -4.92 11.18
CA PRO A 32 -8.84 -5.69 9.97
C PRO A 32 -9.35 -5.01 8.69
N LEU A 33 -10.15 -3.95 8.82
CA LEU A 33 -10.61 -3.10 7.71
C LEU A 33 -9.85 -1.79 7.64
N LEU A 34 -9.73 -1.25 6.43
CA LEU A 34 -9.07 0.03 6.16
C LEU A 34 -9.80 1.22 6.80
N TYR A 35 -11.12 1.26 6.69
CA TYR A 35 -11.94 2.29 7.31
C TYR A 35 -12.61 1.76 8.58
N PRO A 36 -12.81 2.60 9.62
CA PRO A 36 -13.49 2.20 10.85
C PRO A 36 -14.92 1.68 10.61
N GLU A 37 -15.58 2.21 9.59
CA GLU A 37 -16.95 1.87 9.20
C GLU A 37 -17.02 1.66 7.69
N PHE A 38 -17.99 0.88 7.24
CA PHE A 38 -18.29 0.76 5.82
C PHE A 38 -18.77 2.10 5.27
N ARG A 39 -18.22 2.49 4.12
CA ARG A 39 -18.51 3.77 3.47
C ARG A 39 -19.25 3.54 2.18
N GLU A 40 -20.09 4.50 1.79
CA GLU A 40 -20.61 4.51 0.43
C GLU A 40 -19.46 4.56 -0.57
N ALA A 41 -19.48 3.63 -1.51
CA ALA A 41 -18.44 3.47 -2.50
C ALA A 41 -19.05 3.27 -3.88
N LYS A 42 -18.43 3.91 -4.87
CA LYS A 42 -18.76 3.74 -6.28
C LYS A 42 -17.87 2.64 -6.85
N ILE A 43 -18.43 1.44 -7.01
CA ILE A 43 -17.74 0.28 -7.56
C ILE A 43 -17.78 0.38 -9.08
N LEU A 44 -16.61 0.50 -9.69
CA LEU A 44 -16.45 0.74 -11.12
C LEU A 44 -16.41 -0.58 -11.89
N GLN A 45 -17.16 -0.64 -12.97
CA GLN A 45 -17.24 -1.77 -13.88
C GLN A 45 -16.79 -1.34 -15.29
N PRO A 46 -16.49 -2.31 -16.19
CA PRO A 46 -16.21 -2.00 -17.59
C PRO A 46 -17.30 -1.15 -18.25
N PHE A 47 -16.91 -0.45 -19.32
CA PHE A 47 -17.82 0.37 -20.15
C PHE A 47 -18.51 1.52 -19.38
N GLY A 48 -17.83 2.08 -18.38
CA GLY A 48 -18.31 3.26 -17.63
C GLY A 48 -19.46 2.96 -16.66
N ARG A 49 -19.82 1.69 -16.48
CA ARG A 49 -20.86 1.27 -15.54
C ARG A 49 -20.34 1.35 -14.11
N PHE A 50 -21.25 1.56 -13.17
CA PHE A 50 -20.94 1.48 -11.76
C PHE A 50 -22.16 1.06 -10.95
N VAL A 51 -21.89 0.59 -9.74
CA VAL A 51 -22.89 0.36 -8.70
C VAL A 51 -22.44 1.04 -7.42
N THR A 52 -23.40 1.46 -6.60
CA THR A 52 -23.12 2.01 -5.26
C THR A 52 -23.40 0.94 -4.23
N ALA A 53 -22.48 0.77 -3.27
CA ALA A 53 -22.66 -0.12 -2.14
C ALA A 53 -21.93 0.43 -0.91
N LYS A 54 -22.34 0.00 0.29
CA LYS A 54 -21.54 0.18 1.50
C LYS A 54 -20.37 -0.79 1.45
N ALA A 55 -19.15 -0.28 1.23
CA ALA A 55 -17.96 -1.07 1.02
C ALA A 55 -16.79 -0.66 1.93
N ASN A 56 -15.77 -1.51 1.97
CA ASN A 56 -14.50 -1.27 2.66
C ASN A 56 -13.40 -2.12 2.00
N ILE A 57 -12.15 -1.94 2.44
CA ILE A 57 -11.02 -2.76 2.03
C ILE A 57 -10.59 -3.63 3.21
N PHE A 58 -10.51 -4.94 2.99
CA PHE A 58 -10.01 -5.90 3.96
C PHE A 58 -8.48 -5.93 3.94
N LEU A 59 -7.86 -5.50 5.04
CA LEU A 59 -6.42 -5.28 5.10
C LEU A 59 -5.60 -6.57 5.05
N LYS A 60 -6.17 -7.76 5.27
CA LYS A 60 -5.41 -9.03 5.15
C LYS A 60 -4.62 -9.09 3.84
N ASP A 61 -5.29 -8.72 2.75
CA ASP A 61 -4.77 -8.84 1.39
C ASP A 61 -5.05 -7.62 0.50
N GLY A 62 -6.01 -6.75 0.87
CA GLY A 62 -6.49 -5.65 0.03
C GLY A 62 -7.79 -5.96 -0.73
N SER A 63 -8.50 -7.02 -0.37
CA SER A 63 -9.77 -7.40 -0.99
C SER A 63 -10.85 -6.34 -0.79
N LEU A 64 -11.68 -6.13 -1.81
CA LEU A 64 -12.92 -5.37 -1.68
C LEU A 64 -13.95 -6.19 -0.91
N VAL A 65 -14.51 -5.61 0.15
CA VAL A 65 -15.63 -6.19 0.91
C VAL A 65 -16.81 -5.22 0.93
N TYR A 66 -18.02 -5.75 1.03
CA TYR A 66 -19.25 -4.96 1.11
C TYR A 66 -20.19 -5.50 2.18
N LEU A 67 -21.05 -4.62 2.70
CA LEU A 67 -22.14 -4.99 3.58
C LEU A 67 -23.34 -5.38 2.70
N ASP A 68 -23.80 -6.62 2.80
CA ASP A 68 -24.99 -7.09 2.10
C ASP A 68 -26.24 -6.58 2.82
N ASP A 69 -27.01 -5.70 2.15
CA ASP A 69 -28.18 -5.04 2.74
C ASP A 69 -29.30 -6.01 3.13
N LYS A 70 -29.35 -7.22 2.55
CA LYS A 70 -30.40 -8.21 2.82
C LYS A 70 -30.12 -9.01 4.08
N THR A 71 -28.86 -9.40 4.28
CA THR A 71 -28.42 -10.28 5.35
C THR A 71 -27.71 -9.56 6.48
N GLY A 72 -27.29 -8.30 6.26
CA GLY A 72 -26.46 -7.53 7.18
C GLY A 72 -25.03 -8.08 7.32
N LYS A 73 -24.61 -8.99 6.43
CA LYS A 73 -23.31 -9.67 6.53
C LYS A 73 -22.25 -8.96 5.69
N VAL A 74 -21.01 -9.01 6.16
CA VAL A 74 -19.85 -8.61 5.36
C VAL A 74 -19.50 -9.72 4.37
N MET A 75 -19.38 -9.36 3.10
CA MET A 75 -19.14 -10.26 1.98
C MET A 75 -17.91 -9.82 1.19
N ARG A 76 -17.09 -10.77 0.74
CA ARG A 76 -16.01 -10.49 -0.23
C ARG A 76 -16.60 -10.29 -1.62
N ALA A 77 -16.18 -9.25 -2.31
CA ALA A 77 -16.62 -9.01 -3.68
C ALA A 77 -15.93 -9.96 -4.66
N TYR A 78 -16.68 -10.51 -5.62
CA TYR A 78 -16.11 -11.17 -6.78
C TYR A 78 -15.67 -10.11 -7.80
N VAL A 79 -14.36 -9.90 -7.95
CA VAL A 79 -13.81 -8.73 -8.66
C VAL A 79 -13.55 -8.93 -10.16
N SER A 80 -14.00 -10.04 -10.75
CA SER A 80 -13.79 -10.33 -12.19
C SER A 80 -14.26 -9.18 -13.09
N ASN A 81 -15.45 -8.65 -12.82
CA ASN A 81 -16.09 -7.55 -13.56
C ASN A 81 -15.92 -6.18 -12.90
N ILE A 82 -14.99 -6.05 -11.96
CA ILE A 82 -14.67 -4.78 -11.28
C ILE A 82 -13.32 -4.27 -11.81
N ILE A 83 -13.24 -2.98 -12.12
CA ILE A 83 -11.99 -2.32 -12.55
C ILE A 83 -11.39 -1.45 -11.43
N GLY A 84 -12.20 -1.05 -10.45
CA GLY A 84 -11.77 -0.22 -9.34
C GLY A 84 -12.93 0.16 -8.42
N VAL A 85 -12.63 0.95 -7.40
CA VAL A 85 -13.63 1.48 -6.47
C VAL A 85 -13.22 2.89 -6.03
N ASN A 86 -14.19 3.79 -5.96
CA ASN A 86 -13.99 5.13 -5.41
C ASN A 86 -14.71 5.26 -4.07
N PHE A 87 -14.00 5.78 -3.07
CA PHE A 87 -14.56 6.18 -1.78
C PHE A 87 -14.62 7.70 -1.73
N GLY A 88 -15.82 8.27 -1.78
CA GLY A 88 -16.02 9.70 -1.97
C GLY A 88 -15.45 10.20 -3.31
N ASP A 89 -15.08 11.49 -3.37
CA ASP A 89 -14.69 12.14 -4.62
C ASP A 89 -13.19 12.01 -4.95
N SER A 90 -12.34 11.79 -3.95
CA SER A 90 -10.88 11.91 -4.10
C SER A 90 -10.11 10.60 -3.92
N VAL A 91 -10.70 9.59 -3.27
CA VAL A 91 -9.98 8.34 -2.98
C VAL A 91 -10.35 7.29 -4.01
N ARG A 92 -9.39 7.02 -4.92
CA ARG A 92 -9.54 6.04 -6.00
C ARG A 92 -8.69 4.80 -5.74
N TYR A 93 -9.26 3.64 -6.04
CA TYR A 93 -8.57 2.36 -6.07
C TYR A 93 -8.76 1.71 -7.44
N LEU A 94 -7.70 1.07 -7.95
CA LEU A 94 -7.76 0.25 -9.15
C LEU A 94 -7.54 -1.22 -8.79
N LYS A 95 -8.18 -2.11 -9.54
CA LYS A 95 -7.98 -3.54 -9.38
C LYS A 95 -6.57 -3.94 -9.83
N VAL A 96 -5.87 -4.68 -8.97
CA VAL A 96 -4.63 -5.39 -9.27
C VAL A 96 -4.90 -6.86 -8.97
N ASP A 97 -4.94 -7.71 -10.00
CA ASP A 97 -5.36 -9.12 -9.87
C ASP A 97 -6.72 -9.26 -9.15
N SER A 98 -6.72 -9.73 -7.90
CA SER A 98 -7.89 -9.91 -7.04
C SER A 98 -8.10 -8.82 -5.98
N VAL A 99 -7.18 -7.86 -5.88
CA VAL A 99 -7.15 -6.85 -4.79
C VAL A 99 -7.36 -5.44 -5.33
N MET A 100 -7.62 -4.50 -4.42
CA MET A 100 -7.79 -3.07 -4.74
C MET A 100 -6.59 -2.28 -4.24
N ALA A 101 -5.82 -1.70 -5.15
CA ALA A 101 -4.68 -0.85 -4.83
C ALA A 101 -5.03 0.62 -4.99
N ARG A 102 -4.68 1.44 -3.98
CA ARG A 102 -4.95 2.88 -3.96
C ARG A 102 -4.13 3.58 -5.03
N VAL A 103 -4.73 4.48 -5.79
CA VAL A 103 -4.00 5.42 -6.65
C VAL A 103 -3.32 6.46 -5.76
N VAL A 104 -1.99 6.46 -5.71
CA VAL A 104 -1.19 7.39 -4.88
C VAL A 104 -0.49 8.47 -5.71
N ALA A 105 -0.34 8.27 -7.01
CA ALA A 105 0.03 9.29 -7.96
C ALA A 105 -0.42 8.91 -9.37
N GLU A 106 -0.53 9.92 -10.23
CA GLU A 106 -0.94 9.79 -11.62
C GLU A 106 -0.16 10.78 -12.49
N LYS A 107 0.25 10.33 -13.68
CA LYS A 107 0.80 11.19 -14.73
C LYS A 107 0.51 10.57 -16.10
N ASN A 108 -0.10 11.33 -17.00
CA ASN A 108 -0.38 10.92 -18.39
C ASN A 108 -1.06 9.53 -18.48
N TYR A 109 -2.12 9.30 -17.72
CA TYR A 109 -2.84 8.01 -17.66
C TYR A 109 -2.00 6.81 -17.18
N ASN A 110 -0.80 7.06 -16.64
CA ASN A 110 -0.04 6.08 -15.88
C ASN A 110 -0.24 6.34 -14.39
N TYR A 111 -0.33 5.27 -13.61
CA TYR A 111 -0.67 5.34 -12.20
C TYR A 111 0.38 4.63 -11.35
N LEU A 112 0.75 5.25 -10.24
CA LEU A 112 1.38 4.55 -9.13
C LEU A 112 0.28 4.07 -8.18
N LEU A 113 0.25 2.76 -7.96
CA LEU A 113 -0.73 2.08 -7.13
C LEU A 113 -0.06 1.53 -5.86
N CYS A 114 -0.77 1.58 -4.74
CA CYS A 114 -0.30 1.07 -3.45
C CYS A 114 -1.36 0.15 -2.83
N ASN A 115 -1.01 -1.12 -2.63
CA ASN A 115 -1.78 -2.04 -1.81
C ASN A 115 -1.20 -2.05 -0.39
N THR A 116 -1.89 -1.42 0.55
CA THR A 116 -1.58 -1.53 1.99
C THR A 116 -2.29 -2.75 2.56
N HIS A 117 -1.52 -3.71 3.04
CA HIS A 117 -2.05 -4.96 3.60
C HIS A 117 -1.27 -5.41 4.83
N VAL A 118 -1.78 -6.40 5.55
CA VAL A 118 -1.15 -6.94 6.75
C VAL A 118 0.17 -7.62 6.40
N ASN A 119 1.21 -7.33 7.18
CA ASN A 119 2.44 -8.11 7.17
C ASN A 119 2.20 -9.38 7.99
N MET A 120 1.68 -10.43 7.34
CA MET A 120 1.31 -11.68 8.02
C MET A 120 2.50 -12.39 8.66
N SER A 121 3.71 -12.23 8.14
CA SER A 121 4.92 -12.82 8.75
C SER A 121 5.20 -12.15 10.10
N LEU A 122 5.32 -10.82 10.11
CA LEU A 122 5.53 -10.06 11.34
C LEU A 122 4.35 -10.23 12.32
N TYR A 123 3.12 -10.26 11.82
CA TYR A 123 1.95 -10.49 12.65
C TYR A 123 2.03 -11.81 13.40
N ARG A 124 2.40 -12.92 12.73
CA ARG A 124 2.54 -14.24 13.38
C ARG A 124 3.66 -14.28 14.41
N GLU A 125 4.76 -13.59 14.14
CA GLU A 125 5.89 -13.46 15.08
C GLU A 125 5.46 -12.69 16.34
N GLU A 126 4.63 -11.65 16.20
CA GLU A 126 4.14 -10.83 17.31
C GLU A 126 3.00 -11.46 18.13
N THR A 127 2.30 -12.49 17.60
CA THR A 127 1.13 -13.09 18.25
C THR A 127 1.33 -14.51 18.77
N ASP A 128 2.59 -14.92 18.96
CA ASP A 128 3.00 -16.28 19.36
C ASP A 128 2.39 -17.37 18.43
N GLY A 129 2.06 -17.03 17.18
CA GLY A 129 1.48 -17.92 16.18
C GLY A 129 0.01 -18.30 16.34
N THR A 130 -0.63 -18.05 17.50
CA THR A 130 -1.98 -18.58 17.81
C THR A 130 -3.02 -17.52 18.19
N ARG A 131 -2.62 -16.33 18.65
CA ARG A 131 -3.58 -15.29 19.07
C ARG A 131 -3.96 -14.38 17.90
N GLY A 132 -5.26 -14.15 17.68
CA GLY A 132 -5.74 -13.14 16.72
C GLY A 132 -5.74 -13.55 15.24
N MET A 133 -5.50 -14.82 14.90
CA MET A 133 -5.65 -15.29 13.51
C MET A 133 -7.11 -15.28 13.04
N ASP A 134 -8.06 -15.45 13.95
CA ASP A 134 -9.50 -15.41 13.69
C ASP A 134 -9.98 -14.08 13.06
N PHE A 135 -9.21 -13.00 13.22
CA PHE A 135 -9.50 -11.70 12.59
C PHE A 135 -9.41 -11.75 11.06
N PHE A 136 -8.69 -12.74 10.54
CA PHE A 136 -8.37 -12.85 9.13
C PHE A 136 -9.04 -14.04 8.44
N ASP A 137 -9.75 -14.89 9.18
CA ASP A 137 -10.49 -16.01 8.64
C ASP A 137 -11.88 -15.57 8.17
N MET A 138 -11.94 -15.19 6.89
CA MET A 138 -13.20 -15.00 6.18
C MET A 138 -13.34 -16.16 5.18
N PRO A 139 -14.22 -17.15 5.43
CA PRO A 139 -14.53 -18.19 4.45
C PRO A 139 -15.07 -17.56 3.17
N ASP A 140 -14.77 -18.16 2.02
CA ASP A 140 -15.34 -17.73 0.72
C ASP A 140 -16.88 -17.78 0.70
N SER A 141 -17.50 -18.50 1.64
CA SER A 141 -18.94 -18.67 1.81
C SER A 141 -19.64 -17.56 2.62
N GLY A 142 -18.95 -16.48 2.98
CA GLY A 142 -19.58 -15.30 3.59
C GLY A 142 -19.95 -15.50 5.06
N VAL A 143 -19.06 -15.11 5.98
CA VAL A 143 -19.36 -15.05 7.41
C VAL A 143 -18.67 -13.84 8.05
N PHE A 144 -19.43 -13.24 8.98
CA PHE A 144 -19.14 -12.18 9.96
C PHE A 144 -17.66 -11.80 10.17
N LEU A 145 -17.28 -10.62 9.71
CA LEU A 145 -16.42 -9.77 10.55
C LEU A 145 -17.33 -9.20 11.63
N ASN A 146 -17.23 -9.70 12.86
CA ASN A 146 -17.94 -9.10 13.98
C ASN A 146 -17.20 -7.78 14.32
N LEU A 147 -17.52 -6.71 13.60
CA LEU A 147 -16.75 -5.44 13.59
C LEU A 147 -16.64 -4.81 14.98
N ASP A 148 -17.66 -5.00 15.81
CA ASP A 148 -17.74 -4.44 17.17
C ASP A 148 -16.84 -5.18 18.18
N SER A 149 -16.46 -6.43 17.92
CA SER A 149 -15.60 -7.22 18.80
C SER A 149 -14.15 -7.31 18.35
N GLN A 150 -13.77 -6.62 17.26
CA GLN A 150 -12.49 -6.78 16.59
C GLN A 150 -11.68 -5.49 16.45
N LYS A 151 -11.71 -4.65 17.49
CA LYS A 151 -10.65 -3.67 17.74
C LYS A 151 -9.60 -4.30 18.63
N ARG A 152 -8.34 -4.26 18.19
CA ARG A 152 -7.23 -4.64 19.05
C ARG A 152 -7.10 -3.54 20.11
N ASN A 153 -7.15 -3.94 21.38
CA ASN A 153 -7.03 -3.02 22.53
C ASN A 153 -5.59 -2.94 23.05
N ASP A 154 -4.64 -3.65 22.42
CA ASP A 154 -3.23 -3.53 22.76
C ASP A 154 -2.54 -2.44 21.93
N ASP A 155 -1.49 -1.86 22.51
CA ASP A 155 -0.74 -0.76 21.89
C ASP A 155 -0.02 -1.19 20.61
N ASN A 156 0.10 -2.49 20.37
CA ASN A 156 0.84 -3.04 19.25
C ASN A 156 0.03 -3.04 17.96
N GLY A 157 -1.30 -3.16 17.94
CA GLY A 157 -2.07 -3.11 16.69
C GLY A 157 -1.67 -4.18 15.64
N ILE A 158 -2.17 -4.06 14.42
CA ILE A 158 -1.91 -4.97 13.30
C ILE A 158 -0.84 -4.35 12.39
N PRO A 159 0.33 -4.99 12.19
CA PRO A 159 1.39 -4.46 11.35
C PRO A 159 1.00 -4.51 9.87
N LEU A 160 1.17 -3.40 9.17
CA LEU A 160 0.90 -3.24 7.75
C LEU A 160 2.19 -3.07 6.97
N THR A 161 2.13 -3.47 5.71
CA THR A 161 3.14 -3.22 4.69
C THR A 161 2.48 -2.72 3.42
N ASP A 162 3.24 -1.96 2.64
CA ASP A 162 2.80 -1.49 1.33
C ASP A 162 3.47 -2.32 0.23
N THR A 163 2.67 -2.73 -0.75
CA THR A 163 3.16 -3.27 -2.02
C THR A 163 2.77 -2.33 -3.14
N TYR A 164 3.75 -1.87 -3.92
CA TYR A 164 3.55 -0.91 -4.98
C TYR A 164 3.50 -1.56 -6.36
N TYR A 165 2.71 -0.95 -7.25
CA TYR A 165 2.53 -1.37 -8.64
C TYR A 165 2.47 -0.14 -9.55
N PHE A 166 2.83 -0.30 -10.82
CA PHE A 166 2.57 0.68 -11.85
C PHE A 166 1.49 0.16 -12.78
N SER A 167 0.49 0.99 -13.07
CA SER A 167 -0.42 0.77 -14.20
C SER A 167 0.04 1.66 -15.35
N ILE A 168 0.58 1.04 -16.40
CA ILE A 168 1.18 1.70 -17.55
C ILE A 168 0.32 1.38 -18.76
N LYS A 169 -0.44 2.36 -19.26
CA LYS A 169 -1.40 2.18 -20.38
C LYS A 169 -2.31 0.94 -20.20
N GLY A 170 -2.77 0.71 -18.97
CA GLY A 170 -3.64 -0.43 -18.62
C GLY A 170 -2.92 -1.74 -18.28
N THR A 171 -1.61 -1.85 -18.53
CA THR A 171 -0.81 -3.00 -18.07
C THR A 171 -0.31 -2.76 -16.66
N ILE A 172 -0.57 -3.69 -15.75
CA ILE A 172 -0.15 -3.59 -14.35
C ILE A 172 1.12 -4.42 -14.13
N ILE A 173 2.12 -3.80 -13.53
CA ILE A 173 3.39 -4.45 -13.16
C ILE A 173 3.73 -4.15 -11.69
N LYS A 174 4.51 -5.02 -11.05
CA LYS A 174 5.02 -4.73 -9.71
C LYS A 174 6.08 -3.63 -9.78
N ALA A 175 6.16 -2.81 -8.74
CA ALA A 175 7.19 -1.78 -8.62
C ALA A 175 8.55 -2.42 -8.28
N ASN A 176 9.22 -2.93 -9.31
CA ASN A 176 10.58 -3.43 -9.23
C ASN A 176 11.35 -3.08 -10.51
N GLU A 177 12.67 -3.14 -10.43
CA GLU A 177 13.53 -2.78 -11.57
C GLU A 177 13.33 -3.68 -12.79
N SER A 178 13.19 -5.00 -12.58
CA SER A 178 13.19 -5.95 -13.69
C SER A 178 11.97 -5.78 -14.60
N GLU A 179 10.82 -5.44 -14.04
CA GLU A 179 9.60 -5.15 -14.78
C GLU A 179 9.58 -3.70 -15.28
N PHE A 180 9.89 -2.73 -14.43
CA PHE A 180 9.77 -1.32 -14.77
C PHE A 180 10.69 -0.90 -15.92
N LYS A 181 11.96 -1.38 -15.92
CA LYS A 181 12.95 -1.00 -16.93
C LYS A 181 12.53 -1.34 -18.37
N LYS A 182 11.59 -2.27 -18.56
CA LYS A 182 11.05 -2.66 -19.88
C LYS A 182 10.23 -1.54 -20.53
N PHE A 183 9.74 -0.60 -19.73
CA PHE A 183 8.89 0.52 -20.18
C PHE A 183 9.65 1.85 -20.26
N VAL A 184 10.90 1.90 -19.79
CA VAL A 184 11.75 3.09 -19.87
C VAL A 184 12.31 3.20 -21.28
N SER A 185 12.18 4.39 -21.90
CA SER A 185 12.76 4.63 -23.22
C SER A 185 14.29 4.57 -23.18
N LYS A 186 14.92 4.19 -24.31
CA LYS A 186 16.39 4.08 -24.40
C LYS A 186 17.08 5.39 -24.02
N ASP A 187 16.49 6.50 -24.41
CA ASP A 187 17.00 7.86 -24.23
C ASP A 187 17.00 8.27 -22.75
N GLN A 188 16.06 7.74 -21.96
CA GLN A 188 15.93 8.01 -20.52
C GLN A 188 16.65 6.97 -19.65
N MET A 189 17.19 5.90 -20.24
CA MET A 189 17.81 4.79 -19.50
C MET A 189 18.99 5.23 -18.64
N GLN A 190 19.78 6.20 -19.11
CA GLN A 190 20.91 6.73 -18.32
C GLN A 190 20.42 7.50 -17.10
N ALA A 191 19.44 8.39 -17.26
CA ALA A 191 18.83 9.13 -16.16
C ALA A 191 18.17 8.18 -15.14
N PHE A 192 17.53 7.11 -15.62
CA PHE A 192 16.95 6.07 -14.76
C PHE A 192 18.01 5.35 -13.91
N LYS A 193 19.17 5.02 -14.49
CA LYS A 193 20.28 4.41 -13.73
C LYS A 193 20.80 5.34 -12.64
N VAL A 194 21.03 6.61 -12.97
CA VAL A 194 21.52 7.62 -12.02
C VAL A 194 20.53 7.81 -10.86
N LEU A 195 19.22 7.84 -11.15
CA LEU A 195 18.20 7.93 -10.09
C LEU A 195 18.29 6.77 -9.10
N LYS A 196 18.51 5.54 -9.59
CA LYS A 196 18.61 4.35 -8.73
C LYS A 196 19.90 4.30 -7.90
N GLU A 197 20.96 4.96 -8.34
CA GLU A 197 22.21 5.09 -7.58
C GLU A 197 22.09 6.11 -6.43
N ASN A 198 21.03 6.92 -6.43
CA ASN A 198 20.75 7.84 -5.34
C ASN A 198 20.38 7.07 -4.06
N ARG A 199 21.21 7.22 -3.02
CA ARG A 199 21.01 6.59 -1.70
C ARG A 199 19.69 6.93 -1.01
N PHE A 200 19.04 8.03 -1.40
CA PHE A 200 17.77 8.47 -0.83
C PHE A 200 16.55 7.92 -1.59
N TRP A 201 16.79 7.19 -2.68
CA TRP A 201 15.75 6.63 -3.53
C TRP A 201 15.52 5.14 -3.22
N SER A 202 14.27 4.71 -3.15
CA SER A 202 13.92 3.32 -2.80
C SER A 202 12.69 2.80 -3.53
N TRP A 203 12.74 1.52 -3.93
CA TRP A 203 11.58 0.78 -4.46
C TRP A 203 10.46 0.56 -3.43
N LYS A 204 10.72 0.82 -2.15
CA LYS A 204 9.76 0.64 -1.06
C LYS A 204 9.12 1.96 -0.60
N ASP A 205 9.51 3.09 -1.19
CA ASP A 205 9.05 4.42 -0.79
C ASP A 205 8.17 5.05 -1.88
N ALA A 206 7.00 5.55 -1.47
CA ALA A 206 6.04 6.14 -2.42
C ALA A 206 6.61 7.37 -3.12
N GLU A 207 7.28 8.28 -2.41
CA GLU A 207 7.80 9.52 -3.00
C GLU A 207 8.90 9.24 -4.02
N SER A 208 9.79 8.29 -3.72
CA SER A 208 10.77 7.76 -4.65
C SER A 208 10.13 7.19 -5.92
N LEU A 209 9.08 6.37 -5.77
CA LEU A 209 8.40 5.74 -6.89
C LEU A 209 7.60 6.72 -7.76
N LYS A 210 7.10 7.82 -7.19
CA LYS A 210 6.42 8.88 -7.98
C LYS A 210 7.33 9.47 -9.06
N MET A 211 8.62 9.63 -8.74
CA MET A 211 9.61 10.14 -9.69
C MET A 211 9.74 9.24 -10.93
N LEU A 212 9.44 7.94 -10.81
CA LEU A 212 9.50 7.02 -11.94
C LEU A 212 8.42 7.28 -12.99
N LEU A 213 7.32 7.95 -12.63
CA LEU A 213 6.27 8.28 -13.60
C LEU A 213 6.78 9.20 -14.72
N ASP A 214 7.87 9.95 -14.49
CA ASP A 214 8.50 10.81 -15.49
C ASP A 214 9.22 10.04 -16.60
N PHE A 215 9.56 8.77 -16.35
CA PHE A 215 10.27 7.89 -17.28
C PHE A 215 9.33 7.07 -18.16
N LEU A 216 8.02 7.14 -17.89
CA LEU A 216 7.01 6.38 -18.59
C LEU A 216 6.57 7.06 -19.89
N PRO A 217 6.12 6.28 -20.89
CA PRO A 217 5.59 6.84 -22.11
C PRO A 217 4.33 7.65 -21.84
N GLN A 218 4.18 8.76 -22.58
CA GLN A 218 2.95 9.54 -22.65
C GLN A 218 1.88 8.76 -23.42
#